data_AF-B4SAE2-F1
#
_entry.id   AF-B4SAE2-F1
#
_cell.length_a   1.000
_cell.length_b   1.000
_cell.length_c   1.000
_cell.angle_alpha   90.00
_cell.angle_beta   90.00
_cell.angle_gamma   90.00
#
_symmetry.space_group_name_H-M   'P 1'
#
loop_
_entity.id
_entity.type
_entity.pdbx_description
1 polymer ?
#
loop_
_entity_poly.entity_id
_entity_poly.type
_entity_poly.pdbx_seq_one_letter_code
_entity_poly.pdbx_strand_id
1 'polypeptide(L)'
;METSASRELLTDLFEEYVQWYSTLAEEHGTLPRSISGVAEDGRQFLFLLDALELHHMVRNKFVRFVLDELTSVAYAYGSLDIRGESDEGELVELLDIVAADAEHYIMGSWQVIRSQDGRVTDLLHRGSSEGDDTEKHPGTWFLTGSIRFSEIEKARYGALLEEAKPQIIFKERNAAE
;
A
#
# COMPACT_ATOMS: atom_id res chain seq x y z
N MET A 1 -22.90 10.57 -7.89
CA MET A 1 -22.93 9.10 -8.09
C MET A 1 -21.51 8.56 -8.14
N GLU A 2 -20.60 9.16 -8.93
CA GLU A 2 -19.17 8.76 -8.99
C GLU A 2 -18.44 8.79 -7.63
N THR A 3 -18.65 9.82 -6.79
CA THR A 3 -18.02 9.91 -5.46
C THR A 3 -18.42 8.77 -4.52
N SER A 4 -19.63 8.22 -4.67
CA SER A 4 -20.10 7.11 -3.83
C SER A 4 -19.43 5.79 -4.23
N ALA A 5 -19.26 5.55 -5.53
CA ALA A 5 -18.61 4.36 -6.05
C ALA A 5 -17.10 4.35 -5.74
N SER A 6 -16.44 5.52 -5.78
CA SER A 6 -15.03 5.63 -5.38
C SER A 6 -14.84 5.29 -3.90
N ARG A 7 -15.68 5.82 -3.01
CA ARG A 7 -15.61 5.55 -1.57
C ARG A 7 -15.91 4.10 -1.22
N GLU A 8 -16.87 3.48 -1.90
CA GLU A 8 -17.16 2.05 -1.76
C GLU A 8 -15.96 1.20 -2.19
N LEU A 9 -15.36 1.50 -3.35
CA LEU A 9 -14.13 0.84 -3.80
C LEU A 9 -12.99 0.96 -2.79
N LEU A 10 -12.77 2.16 -2.23
CA LEU A 10 -11.72 2.36 -1.22
C LEU A 10 -12.00 1.56 0.06
N THR A 11 -13.25 1.49 0.49
CA THR A 11 -13.65 0.71 1.67
C THR A 11 -13.40 -0.78 1.44
N ASP A 12 -13.89 -1.33 0.32
CA ASP A 12 -13.69 -2.73 -0.04
C ASP A 12 -12.21 -3.07 -0.17
N LEU A 13 -11.43 -2.19 -0.82
CA LEU A 13 -10.01 -2.38 -1.01
C LEU A 13 -9.25 -2.32 0.33
N PHE A 14 -9.63 -1.41 1.24
CA PHE A 14 -9.05 -1.31 2.57
C PHE A 14 -9.31 -2.57 3.39
N GLU A 15 -10.56 -3.01 3.48
CA GLU A 15 -10.95 -4.21 4.24
C GLU A 15 -10.27 -5.47 3.70
N GLU A 16 -10.21 -5.62 2.38
CA GLU A 16 -9.48 -6.71 1.73
C GLU A 16 -7.99 -6.70 2.11
N TYR A 17 -7.36 -5.53 2.09
CA TYR A 17 -5.93 -5.41 2.40
C TYR A 17 -5.62 -5.67 3.87
N VAL A 18 -6.50 -5.22 4.77
CA VAL A 18 -6.44 -5.55 6.20
C VAL A 18 -6.53 -7.05 6.39
N GLN A 19 -7.54 -7.70 5.80
CA GLN A 19 -7.71 -9.16 5.91
C GLN A 19 -6.52 -9.92 5.34
N TRP A 20 -5.95 -9.46 4.21
CA TRP A 20 -4.76 -10.06 3.62
C TRP A 20 -3.55 -9.98 4.57
N TYR A 21 -3.31 -8.82 5.19
CA TYR A 21 -2.22 -8.67 6.17
C TYR A 21 -2.45 -9.48 7.45
N SER A 22 -3.69 -9.55 7.95
CA SER A 22 -4.03 -10.42 9.07
C SER A 22 -3.71 -11.89 8.76
N THR A 23 -4.09 -12.35 7.55
CA THR A 23 -3.78 -13.71 7.09
C THR A 23 -2.28 -13.94 6.98
N LEU A 24 -1.52 -12.98 6.45
CA LEU A 24 -0.05 -13.07 6.39
C LEU A 24 0.60 -13.14 7.78
N ALA A 25 0.11 -12.36 8.74
CA ALA A 25 0.58 -12.40 10.11
C ALA A 25 0.30 -13.77 10.75
N GLU A 26 -0.92 -14.27 10.63
CA GLU A 26 -1.35 -15.54 11.25
C GLU A 26 -0.69 -16.77 10.62
N GLU A 27 -0.70 -16.87 9.29
CA GLU A 27 -0.25 -18.07 8.59
C GLU A 27 1.26 -18.06 8.30
N HIS A 28 1.82 -16.89 8.03
CA HIS A 28 3.21 -16.75 7.57
C HIS A 28 4.12 -16.04 8.57
N GLY A 29 3.58 -15.33 9.56
CA GLY A 29 4.35 -14.58 10.55
C GLY A 29 5.17 -13.45 9.94
N THR A 30 4.77 -12.94 8.78
CA THR A 30 5.48 -11.91 8.01
C THR A 30 4.55 -10.77 7.61
N LEU A 31 5.13 -9.58 7.42
CA LEU A 31 4.42 -8.38 7.00
C LEU A 31 5.26 -7.66 5.95
N PRO A 32 5.24 -8.11 4.69
CA PRO A 32 6.02 -7.48 3.65
C PRO A 32 5.45 -6.09 3.35
N ARG A 33 6.30 -5.15 2.94
CA ARG A 33 5.82 -3.93 2.30
C ARG A 33 5.20 -4.29 0.96
N SER A 34 4.04 -3.72 0.66
CA SER A 34 3.30 -4.09 -0.54
C SER A 34 2.46 -2.94 -1.06
N ILE A 35 2.13 -3.02 -2.35
CA ILE A 35 1.18 -2.14 -3.02
C ILE A 35 0.24 -2.99 -3.87
N SER A 36 -1.03 -2.63 -3.87
CA SER A 36 -2.04 -3.18 -4.75
C SER A 36 -2.78 -2.04 -5.43
N GLY A 37 -2.86 -2.04 -6.76
CA GLY A 37 -3.59 -1.03 -7.51
C GLY A 37 -4.78 -1.65 -8.25
N VAL A 38 -5.84 -0.87 -8.41
CA VAL A 38 -7.06 -1.24 -9.14
C VAL A 38 -7.23 -0.29 -10.32
N ALA A 39 -7.30 -0.84 -11.53
CA ALA A 39 -7.58 -0.09 -12.75
C ALA A 39 -9.09 0.15 -12.96
N GLU A 40 -9.46 1.07 -13.86
CA GLU A 40 -10.87 1.38 -14.17
C GLU A 40 -11.69 0.18 -14.61
N ASP A 41 -11.06 -0.80 -15.26
CA ASP A 41 -11.71 -2.03 -15.72
C ASP A 41 -11.86 -3.10 -14.62
N GLY A 42 -11.41 -2.82 -13.40
CA GLY A 42 -11.49 -3.73 -12.25
C GLY A 42 -10.34 -4.73 -12.17
N ARG A 43 -9.34 -4.66 -13.08
CA ARG A 43 -8.10 -5.42 -12.92
C ARG A 43 -7.34 -4.90 -11.72
N GLN A 44 -7.01 -5.80 -10.81
CA GLN A 44 -6.20 -5.50 -9.64
C GLN A 44 -4.87 -6.23 -9.73
N PHE A 45 -3.82 -5.58 -9.27
CA PHE A 45 -2.52 -6.20 -9.07
C PHE A 45 -2.12 -6.17 -7.60
N LEU A 46 -1.22 -7.06 -7.19
CA LEU A 46 -0.52 -7.04 -5.91
C LEU A 46 0.98 -7.17 -6.17
N PHE A 47 1.77 -6.32 -5.52
CA PHE A 47 3.22 -6.29 -5.68
C PHE A 47 3.92 -6.13 -4.33
N LEU A 48 4.76 -7.11 -3.99
CA LEU A 48 5.62 -7.08 -2.81
C LEU A 48 6.86 -6.25 -3.10
N LEU A 49 7.12 -5.25 -2.27
CA LEU A 49 8.14 -4.23 -2.50
C LEU A 49 9.46 -4.52 -1.78
N ASP A 50 9.52 -5.52 -0.91
CA ASP A 50 10.73 -5.82 -0.12
C ASP A 50 11.84 -6.49 -0.92
N ALA A 51 11.52 -7.09 -2.08
CA ALA A 51 12.53 -7.57 -3.03
C ALA A 51 13.27 -6.42 -3.75
N LEU A 52 12.76 -5.18 -3.64
CA LEU A 52 13.36 -4.01 -4.26
C LEU A 52 14.36 -3.38 -3.29
N GLU A 53 15.66 -3.48 -3.62
CA GLU A 53 16.74 -2.79 -2.91
C GLU A 53 16.79 -1.29 -3.26
N LEU A 54 15.69 -0.58 -3.01
CA LEU A 54 15.54 0.84 -3.31
C LEU A 54 15.54 1.68 -2.03
N HIS A 55 16.27 2.80 -2.07
CA HIS A 55 16.13 3.86 -1.08
C HIS A 55 14.69 4.39 -1.05
N HIS A 56 14.18 4.74 0.14
CA HIS A 56 12.76 5.05 0.36
C HIS A 56 12.17 6.09 -0.61
N MET A 57 12.89 7.17 -0.91
CA MET A 57 12.43 8.19 -1.88
C MET A 57 12.30 7.64 -3.30
N VAL A 58 13.24 6.79 -3.72
CA VAL A 58 13.23 6.17 -5.04
C VAL A 58 12.11 5.14 -5.13
N ARG A 59 11.89 4.37 -4.06
CA ARG A 59 10.77 3.43 -3.95
C ARG A 59 9.43 4.14 -4.08
N ASN A 60 9.22 5.25 -3.38
CA ASN A 60 7.95 5.99 -3.46
C ASN A 60 7.67 6.52 -4.87
N LYS A 61 8.69 7.05 -5.56
CA LYS A 61 8.57 7.42 -6.99
C LYS A 61 8.31 6.21 -7.87
N PHE A 62 8.93 5.07 -7.59
CA PHE A 62 8.71 3.84 -8.34
C PHE A 62 7.29 3.29 -8.14
N VAL A 63 6.77 3.28 -6.91
CA VAL A 63 5.37 2.90 -6.62
C VAL A 63 4.40 3.78 -7.42
N ARG A 64 4.61 5.09 -7.38
CA ARG A 64 3.86 6.04 -8.23
C ARG A 64 3.93 5.68 -9.71
N PHE A 65 5.11 5.30 -10.20
CA PHE A 65 5.31 4.94 -11.60
C PHE A 65 4.56 3.66 -11.96
N VAL A 66 4.61 2.64 -11.11
CA VAL A 66 3.89 1.37 -11.29
C VAL A 66 2.38 1.61 -11.36
N LEU A 67 1.82 2.45 -10.50
CA LEU A 67 0.40 2.78 -10.51
C LEU A 67 -0.03 3.45 -11.82
N ASP A 68 0.81 4.33 -12.39
CA ASP A 68 0.55 4.94 -13.70
C ASP A 68 0.62 3.93 -14.84
N GLU A 69 1.69 3.14 -14.90
CA GLU A 69 1.89 2.16 -15.98
C GLU A 69 0.81 1.06 -15.96
N LEU A 70 0.29 0.73 -14.78
CA LEU A 70 -0.81 -0.21 -14.60
C LEU A 70 -2.18 0.49 -14.50
N THR A 71 -2.26 1.77 -14.89
CA THR A 71 -3.50 2.55 -15.04
C THR A 71 -4.44 2.50 -13.84
N SER A 72 -3.87 2.55 -12.63
CA SER A 72 -4.63 2.43 -11.38
C SER A 72 -5.37 3.72 -11.05
N VAL A 73 -6.64 3.59 -10.66
CA VAL A 73 -7.49 4.69 -10.17
C VAL A 73 -7.63 4.71 -8.65
N ALA A 74 -7.37 3.58 -8.00
CA ALA A 74 -7.28 3.44 -6.56
C ALA A 74 -6.16 2.46 -6.21
N TYR A 75 -5.66 2.54 -4.98
CA TYR A 75 -4.65 1.61 -4.50
C TYR A 75 -4.75 1.35 -3.00
N ALA A 76 -4.19 0.22 -2.57
CA ALA A 76 -3.91 -0.12 -1.19
C ALA A 76 -2.39 -0.21 -1.00
N TYR A 77 -1.84 0.45 0.01
CA TYR A 77 -0.43 0.43 0.34
C TYR A 77 -0.23 0.02 1.79
N GLY A 78 0.62 -0.97 2.01
CA GLY A 78 0.99 -1.44 3.34
C GLY A 78 2.45 -1.22 3.61
N SER A 79 2.77 -0.59 4.74
CA SER A 79 4.15 -0.34 5.13
C SER A 79 4.39 -0.47 6.62
N LEU A 80 5.56 -0.99 6.97
CA LEU A 80 6.07 -0.99 8.32
C LEU A 80 6.85 0.30 8.61
N ASP A 81 6.59 0.87 9.78
CA ASP A 81 7.26 2.05 10.35
C ASP A 81 7.59 1.80 11.82
N ILE A 82 8.62 2.48 12.35
CA ILE A 82 8.98 2.45 13.78
C ILE A 82 8.78 3.84 14.33
N ARG A 83 7.86 3.99 15.29
CA ARG A 83 7.53 5.28 15.91
C ARG A 83 7.82 5.24 17.40
N GLY A 84 8.23 6.37 17.96
CA GLY A 84 8.34 6.51 19.42
C GLY A 84 6.97 6.86 20.00
N GLU A 85 6.52 6.13 21.03
CA GLU A 85 5.41 6.59 21.87
C GLU A 85 5.92 7.65 22.85
N SER A 86 5.22 8.79 22.90
CA SER A 86 5.74 10.05 23.43
C SER A 86 5.81 10.17 24.96
N ASP A 87 5.45 9.12 25.70
CA ASP A 87 5.42 9.18 27.17
C ASP A 87 6.52 8.34 27.85
N GLU A 88 7.00 7.26 27.19
CA GLU A 88 7.97 6.32 27.79
C GLU A 88 9.21 6.08 26.91
N GLY A 89 9.25 6.65 25.70
CA GLY A 89 10.38 6.49 24.76
C GLY A 89 10.47 5.09 24.16
N GLU A 90 9.43 4.26 24.32
CA GLU A 90 9.34 2.96 23.69
C GLU A 90 9.14 3.11 22.18
N LEU A 91 9.96 2.39 21.42
CA LEU A 91 9.83 2.29 19.97
C LEU A 91 8.81 1.20 19.67
N VAL A 92 7.74 1.56 19.00
CA VAL A 92 6.68 0.66 18.56
C VAL A 92 6.77 0.48 17.05
N GLU A 93 6.75 -0.78 16.62
CA GLU A 93 6.60 -1.13 15.20
C GLU A 93 5.12 -1.10 14.83
N LEU A 94 4.80 -0.35 13.78
CA LEU A 94 3.44 -0.20 13.26
C LEU A 94 3.38 -0.68 11.82
N LEU A 95 2.33 -1.44 11.52
CA LEU A 95 1.83 -1.65 10.18
C LEU A 95 0.80 -0.56 9.89
N ASP A 96 1.12 0.31 8.94
CA ASP A 96 0.15 1.23 8.37
C ASP A 96 -0.41 0.65 7.08
N ILE A 97 -1.74 0.66 6.95
CA ILE A 97 -2.46 0.30 5.74
C ILE A 97 -3.21 1.54 5.28
N VAL A 98 -3.07 1.86 4.01
CA VAL A 98 -3.75 2.98 3.34
C VAL A 98 -4.48 2.44 2.13
N ALA A 99 -5.75 2.78 1.95
CA ALA A 99 -6.43 2.73 0.66
C ALA A 99 -6.70 4.15 0.19
N ALA A 100 -6.30 4.52 -1.02
CA ALA A 100 -6.47 5.88 -1.51
C ALA A 100 -6.71 5.95 -3.02
N ASP A 101 -7.43 6.98 -3.43
CA ASP A 101 -7.47 7.47 -4.81
C ASP A 101 -6.76 8.84 -4.89
N ALA A 102 -7.01 9.63 -5.94
CA ALA A 102 -6.41 10.96 -6.07
C ALA A 102 -6.94 11.98 -5.03
N GLU A 103 -8.15 11.79 -4.52
CA GLU A 103 -8.91 12.76 -3.73
C GLU A 103 -9.19 12.28 -2.30
N HIS A 104 -9.38 10.98 -2.08
CA HIS A 104 -9.83 10.39 -0.82
C HIS A 104 -8.86 9.32 -0.33
N TYR A 105 -8.84 9.11 0.99
CA TYR A 105 -8.15 7.99 1.59
C TYR A 105 -8.90 7.43 2.80
N ILE A 106 -8.63 6.16 3.08
CA ILE A 106 -8.88 5.46 4.34
C ILE A 106 -7.52 4.94 4.81
N MET A 107 -7.20 5.12 6.08
CA MET A 107 -5.98 4.55 6.66
C MET A 107 -6.25 3.93 8.03
N GLY A 108 -5.42 2.97 8.39
CA GLY A 108 -5.39 2.39 9.72
C GLY A 108 -3.98 2.01 10.12
N SER A 109 -3.78 1.92 11.43
CA SER A 109 -2.51 1.51 12.03
C SER A 109 -2.71 0.34 12.98
N TRP A 110 -1.83 -0.66 12.88
CA TRP A 110 -1.78 -1.81 13.77
C TRP A 110 -0.41 -1.90 14.40
N GLN A 111 -0.35 -2.06 15.71
CA GLN A 111 0.89 -2.41 16.37
C GLN A 111 1.23 -3.87 16.08
N VAL A 112 2.46 -4.07 15.63
CA VAL A 112 3.01 -5.39 15.34
C VAL A 112 3.55 -5.99 16.63
N ILE A 113 3.04 -7.16 17.01
CA ILE A 113 3.57 -7.95 18.11
C ILE A 113 4.39 -9.10 17.52
N ARG A 114 5.64 -9.23 17.96
CA ARG A 114 6.55 -10.27 17.50
C ARG A 114 6.97 -11.20 18.63
N SER A 115 7.15 -12.47 18.29
CA SER A 115 7.84 -13.44 19.14
C SER A 115 9.36 -13.21 19.16
N GLN A 116 10.05 -13.91 20.05
CA GLN A 116 11.52 -13.80 20.21
C GLN A 116 12.31 -14.19 18.96
N ASP A 117 11.75 -15.01 18.07
CA ASP A 117 12.33 -15.38 16.78
C ASP A 117 12.04 -14.37 15.66
N GLY A 118 11.36 -13.26 15.99
CA GLY A 118 11.05 -12.17 15.06
C GLY A 118 9.81 -12.40 14.19
N ARG A 119 9.09 -13.52 14.35
CA ARG A 119 7.83 -13.76 13.65
C ARG A 119 6.71 -12.89 14.23
N VAL A 120 5.80 -12.42 13.37
CA VAL A 120 4.60 -11.73 13.83
C VAL A 120 3.67 -12.74 14.48
N THR A 121 3.15 -12.39 15.66
CA THR A 121 2.21 -13.22 16.43
C THR A 121 0.85 -12.57 16.62
N ASP A 122 0.77 -11.25 16.54
CA ASP A 122 -0.49 -10.51 16.67
C ASP A 122 -0.40 -9.12 16.03
N LEU A 123 -1.57 -8.56 15.69
CA LEU A 123 -1.76 -7.22 15.14
C LEU A 123 -2.82 -6.48 15.98
N LEU A 124 -2.38 -5.55 16.82
CA LEU A 124 -3.28 -4.77 17.66
C LEU A 124 -3.71 -3.48 16.95
N HIS A 125 -4.99 -3.38 16.59
CA HIS A 125 -5.52 -2.17 15.96
C HIS A 125 -5.38 -0.95 16.89
N ARG A 126 -4.71 0.10 16.40
CA ARG A 126 -4.47 1.35 17.12
C ARG A 126 -5.43 2.47 16.73
N GLY A 127 -6.02 2.37 15.54
CA GLY A 127 -7.04 3.30 15.07
C GLY A 127 -7.07 3.42 13.56
N SER A 128 -8.15 4.00 13.06
CA SER A 128 -8.38 4.28 11.66
C SER A 128 -8.90 5.69 11.47
N SER A 129 -8.66 6.26 10.29
CA SER A 129 -9.17 7.56 9.87
C SER A 129 -9.40 7.59 8.37
N GLU A 130 -10.22 8.53 7.94
CA GLU A 130 -10.48 8.82 6.53
C GLU A 130 -10.41 10.33 6.29
N GLY A 131 -10.16 10.74 5.04
CA GLY A 131 -10.05 12.15 4.70
C GLY A 131 -9.91 12.40 3.21
N ASP A 132 -9.94 13.69 2.87
CA ASP A 132 -9.93 14.20 1.50
C ASP A 132 -8.64 15.00 1.19
N ASP A 133 -7.64 14.94 2.08
CA ASP A 133 -6.37 15.65 1.98
C ASP A 133 -5.19 14.69 1.76
N THR A 134 -5.31 13.90 0.69
CA THR A 134 -4.36 12.86 0.22
C THR A 134 -2.90 13.33 0.12
N GLU A 135 -2.64 14.63 0.01
CA GLU A 135 -1.28 15.19 -0.01
C GLU A 135 -0.61 15.34 1.36
N LYS A 136 -1.37 15.24 2.46
CA LYS A 136 -0.86 15.55 3.81
C LYS A 136 -0.36 14.34 4.60
N HIS A 137 -0.70 13.13 4.18
CA HIS A 137 -0.41 11.92 4.94
C HIS A 137 0.56 10.99 4.19
N PRO A 138 1.51 10.33 4.85
CA PRO A 138 2.38 9.36 4.19
C PRO A 138 1.58 8.23 3.53
N GLY A 139 1.93 7.88 2.29
CA GLY A 139 1.31 6.76 1.58
C GLY A 139 -0.04 7.07 0.92
N THR A 140 -0.67 8.22 1.17
CA THR A 140 -1.96 8.62 0.54
C THR A 140 -1.79 9.41 -0.76
N TRP A 141 -0.57 9.82 -1.11
CA TRP A 141 -0.30 10.77 -2.19
C TRP A 141 0.14 10.12 -3.50
N PHE A 142 0.12 8.79 -3.64
CA PHE A 142 0.67 8.15 -4.83
C PHE A 142 -0.18 8.35 -6.09
N LEU A 143 -1.42 8.81 -6.01
CA LEU A 143 -2.18 9.20 -7.19
C LEU A 143 -2.37 10.72 -7.31
N THR A 144 -1.75 11.50 -6.42
CA THR A 144 -1.80 12.95 -6.54
C THR A 144 -0.85 13.42 -7.63
N GLY A 145 -1.23 14.48 -8.36
CA GLY A 145 -0.47 15.04 -9.49
C GLY A 145 0.89 15.67 -9.11
N SER A 146 1.32 15.49 -7.87
CA SER A 146 2.48 16.15 -7.27
C SER A 146 3.82 15.51 -7.63
N ILE A 147 3.84 14.31 -8.23
CA ILE A 147 5.06 13.62 -8.67
C ILE A 147 5.18 13.70 -10.19
N ARG A 148 6.29 14.27 -10.67
CA ARG A 148 6.65 14.29 -12.09
C ARG A 148 7.87 13.42 -12.36
N PHE A 149 7.90 12.81 -13.54
CA PHE A 149 9.02 11.99 -14.02
C PHE A 149 9.73 12.67 -15.18
N SER A 150 11.05 12.72 -15.13
CA SER A 150 11.88 12.93 -16.31
C SER A 150 11.87 11.70 -17.22
N GLU A 151 12.22 11.87 -18.49
CA GLU A 151 12.33 10.74 -19.43
C GLU A 151 13.38 9.70 -18.99
N ILE A 152 14.45 10.15 -18.32
CA ILE A 152 15.47 9.25 -17.75
C ILE A 152 14.88 8.42 -16.61
N GLU A 153 14.08 9.03 -15.73
CA GLU A 153 13.39 8.31 -14.64
C GLU A 153 12.39 7.30 -15.21
N LYS A 154 11.59 7.68 -16.21
CA LYS A 154 10.67 6.75 -16.87
C LYS A 154 11.39 5.55 -17.48
N ALA A 155 12.48 5.78 -18.22
CA ALA A 155 13.25 4.69 -18.81
C ALA A 155 13.82 3.74 -17.74
N ARG A 156 14.37 4.30 -16.64
CA ARG A 156 14.90 3.52 -15.52
C ARG A 156 13.81 2.72 -14.81
N TYR A 157 12.69 3.36 -14.46
CA TYR A 157 11.60 2.69 -13.75
C TYR A 157 10.87 1.70 -14.65
N GLY A 158 10.75 1.97 -15.96
CA GLY A 158 10.24 1.01 -16.94
C GLY A 158 11.08 -0.27 -16.96
N ALA A 159 12.41 -0.15 -17.06
CA ALA A 159 13.30 -1.31 -16.99
C ALA A 159 13.15 -2.10 -15.67
N LEU A 160 13.06 -1.39 -14.55
CA LEU A 160 12.85 -2.03 -13.24
C LEU A 160 11.49 -2.73 -13.14
N LEU A 161 10.44 -2.15 -13.72
CA LEU A 161 9.12 -2.76 -13.79
C LEU A 161 9.17 -4.03 -14.65
N GLU A 162 9.82 -4.01 -15.82
CA GLU A 162 9.97 -5.21 -16.67
C GLU A 162 10.66 -6.36 -15.90
N GLU A 163 11.69 -6.07 -15.12
CA GLU A 163 12.36 -7.05 -14.27
C GLU A 163 11.45 -7.58 -13.15
N ALA A 164 10.62 -6.71 -12.57
CA ALA A 164 9.73 -7.05 -11.48
C ALA A 164 8.41 -7.71 -11.91
N LYS A 165 7.98 -7.57 -13.17
CA LYS A 165 6.70 -8.08 -13.70
C LYS A 165 6.37 -9.52 -13.31
N PRO A 166 7.30 -10.50 -13.35
CA PRO A 166 7.01 -11.88 -12.96
C PRO A 166 6.59 -12.05 -11.49
N GLN A 167 6.87 -11.05 -10.63
CA GLN A 167 6.54 -11.04 -9.21
C GLN A 167 5.21 -10.32 -8.93
N ILE A 168 4.62 -9.67 -9.94
CA ILE A 168 3.33 -8.99 -9.81
C ILE A 168 2.22 -10.01 -10.01
N ILE A 169 1.35 -10.12 -9.02
CA ILE A 169 0.19 -11.01 -9.05
C ILE A 169 -1.00 -10.21 -9.56
N PHE A 170 -1.67 -10.70 -10.60
CA PHE A 170 -2.87 -10.07 -11.15
C PHE A 170 -4.12 -10.87 -10.79
N LYS A 171 -5.21 -10.16 -10.50
CA LYS A 171 -6.54 -10.73 -10.29
C LYS A 171 -7.63 -9.82 -10.85
N GLU A 172 -8.76 -10.42 -11.18
CA GLU A 172 -9.95 -9.69 -11.64
C GLU A 172 -10.89 -9.48 -10.44
N ARG A 173 -11.18 -8.23 -10.04
CA ARG A 173 -12.13 -7.96 -8.94
C ARG A 173 -13.57 -8.32 -9.31
N ASN A 174 -13.91 -8.22 -10.60
CA ASN A 174 -15.26 -8.44 -11.12
C ASN A 174 -15.43 -9.80 -11.80
N ALA A 175 -14.45 -10.71 -11.70
CA ALA A 175 -14.66 -12.08 -12.17
C ALA A 175 -15.64 -12.76 -11.20
N ALA A 176 -16.88 -12.93 -11.66
CA ALA A 176 -17.90 -13.68 -10.94
C ALA A 176 -17.33 -15.06 -10.55
N GLU A 177 -17.51 -15.42 -9.27
CA GLU A 177 -17.47 -16.82 -8.82
C GLU A 177 -18.58 -17.64 -9.49
#